data_AF-A0A820YGV4-F1
#
_entry.id   AF-A0A820YGV4-F1
#
_cell.length_a   1.000
_cell.length_b   1.000
_cell.length_c   1.000
_cell.angle_alpha   90.00
_cell.angle_beta   90.00
_cell.angle_gamma   90.00
#
_symmetry.space_group_name_H-M   'P 1'
#
loop_
_entity.id
_entity.type
_entity.pdbx_description
1 polymer ?
#
loop_
_entity_poly.entity_id
_entity_poly.type
_entity_poly.pdbx_seq_one_letter_code
_entity_poly.pdbx_strand_id
1 'polypeptide(L)'
;MESYDCFRDLYLNKDTTPIFNLAHGLITLQQLYGIIPNVFVKGDKAKQCYDSMMRMQREVPDNEKKVPTQIENLILIDRSTDLITPMMIPATYEALLDEVFGKTK
;
A
#
# COMPACT_ATOMS: atom_id res chain seq x y z
N MET A 1 -7.30 0.43 -7.30
CA MET A 1 -7.63 -0.44 -8.45
C MET A 1 -6.64 -1.60 -8.41
N GLU A 2 -7.08 -2.85 -8.45
CA GLU A 2 -6.17 -3.99 -8.46
C GLU A 2 -5.26 -3.89 -9.69
N SER A 3 -3.96 -3.69 -9.47
CA SER A 3 -2.94 -3.63 -10.52
C SER A 3 -2.08 -4.87 -10.37
N TYR A 4 -2.39 -5.89 -11.17
CA TYR A 4 -1.69 -7.17 -11.17
C TYR A 4 -0.22 -7.00 -11.61
N ASP A 5 0.05 -6.03 -12.47
CA ASP A 5 1.39 -5.68 -12.93
C ASP A 5 2.16 -4.72 -12.00
N CYS A 6 1.56 -4.29 -10.89
CA CYS A 6 2.13 -3.28 -9.98
C CYS A 6 3.58 -3.60 -9.56
N PHE A 7 3.88 -4.86 -9.26
CA PHE A 7 5.23 -5.26 -8.88
C PHE A 7 6.21 -5.10 -10.05
N ARG A 8 5.83 -5.56 -11.25
CA ARG A 8 6.64 -5.40 -12.46
C ARG A 8 6.84 -3.91 -12.77
N ASP A 9 5.79 -3.13 -12.77
CA ASP A 9 5.84 -1.71 -13.10
C ASP A 9 6.74 -0.94 -12.14
N LEU A 10 6.60 -1.22 -10.84
CA LEU A 10 7.31 -0.50 -9.80
C LEU A 10 8.81 -0.85 -9.73
N TYR A 11 9.17 -2.13 -9.86
CA TYR A 11 10.56 -2.60 -9.68
C TYR A 11 11.31 -2.79 -11.00
N LEU A 12 10.65 -3.17 -12.09
CA LEU A 12 11.28 -3.37 -13.40
C LEU A 12 11.16 -2.12 -14.28
N ASN A 13 9.95 -1.58 -14.44
CA ASN A 13 9.72 -0.42 -15.31
C ASN A 13 10.04 0.93 -14.62
N LYS A 14 10.28 0.91 -13.30
CA LYS A 14 10.50 2.09 -12.45
C LYS A 14 9.35 3.10 -12.50
N ASP A 15 8.14 2.64 -12.82
CA ASP A 15 6.95 3.45 -12.80
C ASP A 15 6.46 3.63 -11.36
N THR A 16 6.34 4.89 -10.92
CA THR A 16 5.88 5.25 -9.57
C THR A 16 4.38 5.51 -9.50
N THR A 17 3.65 5.38 -10.60
CA THR A 17 2.19 5.56 -10.65
C THR A 17 1.44 4.73 -9.60
N PRO A 18 1.78 3.45 -9.35
CA PRO A 18 1.11 2.66 -8.30
C PRO A 18 1.30 3.24 -6.89
N ILE A 19 2.46 3.82 -6.59
CA ILE A 19 2.73 4.48 -5.30
C ILE A 19 1.83 5.70 -5.12
N PHE A 20 1.69 6.52 -6.16
CA PHE A 20 0.84 7.71 -6.12
C PHE A 20 -0.63 7.33 -5.92
N ASN A 21 -1.12 6.32 -6.66
CA ASN A 21 -2.48 5.82 -6.52
C ASN A 21 -2.76 5.27 -5.12
N LEU A 22 -1.78 4.56 -4.53
CA LEU A 22 -1.88 4.08 -3.15
C LEU A 22 -1.93 5.23 -2.15
N ALA A 23 -1.05 6.22 -2.28
CA ALA A 23 -1.02 7.39 -1.41
C ALA A 23 -2.35 8.17 -1.46
N HIS A 24 -2.90 8.37 -2.66
CA HIS A 24 -4.21 9.00 -2.84
C HIS A 24 -5.33 8.18 -2.16
N GLY A 25 -5.33 6.86 -2.34
CA GLY A 25 -6.29 5.97 -1.67
C GLY A 25 -6.21 6.05 -0.13
N LEU A 26 -5.00 6.17 0.42
CA LEU A 26 -4.79 6.37 1.86
C LEU A 26 -5.33 7.73 2.33
N ILE A 27 -5.17 8.80 1.55
CA ILE A 27 -5.78 10.09 1.85
C ILE A 27 -7.30 10.00 1.86
N THR A 28 -7.90 9.35 0.86
CA THR A 28 -9.35 9.11 0.81
C THR A 28 -9.82 8.33 2.04
N LEU A 29 -9.05 7.34 2.48
CA LEU A 29 -9.34 6.57 3.69
C LEU A 29 -9.27 7.45 4.95
N GLN A 30 -8.27 8.33 5.06
CA GLN A 30 -8.18 9.28 6.18
C GLN A 30 -9.28 10.34 6.18
N GLN A 31 -9.80 10.74 5.00
CA GLN A 31 -10.96 11.64 4.92
C GLN A 31 -12.23 10.99 5.48
N LEU A 32 -12.38 9.68 5.33
CA LEU A 32 -13.55 8.93 5.82
C LEU A 32 -13.44 8.54 7.30
N TYR A 33 -12.24 8.22 7.78
CA TYR A 33 -12.02 7.60 9.10
C TYR A 33 -11.11 8.42 10.04
N GLY A 34 -10.79 9.65 9.66
CA GLY A 34 -9.87 10.52 10.38
C GLY A 34 -8.39 10.25 10.06
N ILE A 35 -7.54 11.21 10.45
CA ILE A 35 -6.08 11.14 10.22
C ILE A 35 -5.47 10.03 11.06
N ILE A 36 -4.65 9.16 10.45
CA ILE A 36 -4.00 8.08 11.17
C ILE A 36 -2.78 8.64 11.92
N PRO A 37 -2.72 8.51 13.27
CA PRO A 37 -1.68 9.16 14.06
C PRO A 37 -0.32 8.48 13.93
N ASN A 38 -0.27 7.15 13.89
CA ASN A 38 0.98 6.40 13.88
C ASN A 38 1.20 5.73 12.52
N VAL A 39 2.26 6.12 11.82
CA VAL A 39 2.64 5.51 10.54
C VAL A 39 4.02 4.89 10.63
N PHE A 40 4.07 3.56 10.49
CA PHE A 40 5.29 2.77 10.47
C PHE A 40 5.63 2.37 9.05
N VAL A 41 6.90 2.50 8.67
CA VAL A 41 7.32 2.32 7.28
C VAL A 41 8.55 1.43 7.21
N LYS A 42 8.52 0.43 6.34
CA LYS A 42 9.65 -0.44 6.06
C LYS A 42 9.88 -0.57 4.55
N GLY A 43 11.06 -0.11 4.11
CA GLY A 43 11.54 -0.17 2.73
C GLY A 43 11.35 1.12 1.93
N ASP A 44 12.04 1.20 0.79
CA ASP A 44 12.21 2.46 0.05
C ASP A 44 10.93 2.90 -0.66
N LYS A 45 10.18 1.96 -1.27
CA LYS A 45 8.91 2.26 -1.94
C LYS A 45 7.82 2.63 -0.93
N ALA A 46 7.83 1.98 0.23
CA ALA A 46 6.94 2.32 1.33
C ALA A 46 7.21 3.76 1.85
N LYS A 47 8.48 4.15 1.97
CA LYS A 47 8.88 5.52 2.33
C LYS A 47 8.44 6.54 1.27
N GLN A 48 8.61 6.23 -0.01
CA GLN A 48 8.13 7.09 -1.10
C GLN A 48 6.60 7.28 -1.04
N CYS A 49 5.84 6.22 -0.72
CA CYS A 49 4.40 6.32 -0.52
C CYS A 49 4.03 7.25 0.63
N TYR A 50 4.70 7.09 1.78
CA TYR A 50 4.53 7.95 2.94
C TYR A 50 4.81 9.43 2.61
N ASP A 51 5.93 9.70 1.94
CA ASP A 51 6.31 11.07 1.56
C ASP A 51 5.29 11.70 0.60
N SER A 52 4.78 10.92 -0.38
CA SER A 52 3.69 11.36 -1.27
C SER A 52 2.39 11.63 -0.52
N MET A 53 2.01 10.76 0.41
CA MET A 53 0.81 10.94 1.25
C MET A 53 0.92 12.21 2.09
N MET A 54 2.08 12.46 2.71
CA MET A 54 2.31 13.66 3.52
C MET A 54 2.26 14.96 2.69
N ARG A 55 2.69 14.92 1.42
CA ARG A 55 2.55 16.05 0.49
C ARG A 55 1.07 16.31 0.18
N MET A 56 0.34 15.28 -0.22
CA MET A 56 -1.10 15.39 -0.50
C MET A 56 -1.89 15.89 0.70
N GLN A 57 -1.56 15.43 1.91
CA GLN A 57 -2.24 15.84 3.14
C GLN A 57 -2.10 17.34 3.43
N ARG A 58 -1.01 17.99 2.99
CA ARG A 58 -0.83 19.44 3.12
C ARG A 58 -1.74 20.24 2.19
N GLU A 59 -2.16 19.64 1.08
CA GLU A 59 -3.05 20.24 0.10
C GLU A 59 -4.52 20.11 0.50
N VAL A 60 -4.85 19.18 1.42
CA VAL A 60 -6.21 18.99 1.93
C VAL A 60 -6.59 20.12 2.91
N PRO A 61 -7.70 20.85 2.66
CA PRO A 61 -8.12 21.95 3.51
C PRO A 61 -8.51 21.48 4.93
N ASP A 62 -8.22 22.29 5.94
CA ASP A 62 -8.44 21.95 7.36
C ASP A 62 -9.88 21.63 7.72
N ASN A 63 -10.85 22.06 6.92
CA ASN A 63 -12.27 21.82 7.17
C ASN A 63 -12.65 20.33 7.02
N GLU A 64 -11.87 19.54 6.26
CA GLU A 64 -12.07 18.11 6.06
C GLU A 64 -11.43 17.24 7.17
N LYS A 65 -10.64 17.84 8.08
CA LYS A 65 -9.88 17.11 9.12
C LYS A 65 -10.67 16.84 10.41
N LYS A 66 -11.99 17.06 10.40
CA LYS A 66 -12.85 17.04 11.61
C LYS A 66 -13.37 15.66 11.99
N VAL A 67 -13.07 14.62 11.21
CA VAL A 67 -13.53 13.25 11.50
C VAL A 67 -12.70 12.67 12.64
N PRO A 68 -13.33 12.11 13.71
CA PRO A 68 -12.59 11.45 14.78
C PRO A 68 -11.87 10.22 14.23
N THR A 69 -10.61 10.06 14.65
CA THR A 69 -9.71 9.00 14.19
C THR A 69 -10.18 7.63 14.68
N GLN A 70 -10.50 6.71 13.76
CA GLN A 70 -10.90 5.34 14.08
C GLN A 70 -9.77 4.32 13.90
N ILE A 71 -8.72 4.70 13.19
CA ILE A 71 -7.57 3.86 12.86
C ILE A 71 -6.35 4.42 13.58
N GLU A 72 -5.73 3.62 14.42
CA GLU A 72 -4.59 4.05 15.24
C GLU A 72 -3.27 3.93 14.49
N ASN A 73 -3.07 2.81 13.77
CA ASN A 73 -1.78 2.44 13.23
C ASN A 73 -1.88 2.09 11.74
N LEU A 74 -1.00 2.68 10.93
CA LEU A 74 -0.76 2.30 9.54
C LEU A 74 0.64 1.72 9.42
N ILE A 75 0.76 0.52 8.84
CA ILE A 75 2.06 -0.12 8.59
C ILE A 75 2.23 -0.27 7.08
N LEU A 76 3.22 0.39 6.51
CA LEU A 76 3.59 0.32 5.11
C LEU A 76 4.81 -0.59 4.95
N ILE A 77 4.63 -1.69 4.22
CA ILE A 77 5.68 -2.67 3.97
C ILE A 77 5.94 -2.74 2.47
N ASP A 78 7.19 -2.50 2.10
CA ASP A 78 7.69 -2.68 0.74
C ASP A 78 7.95 -4.17 0.48
N ARG A 79 7.34 -4.74 -0.57
CA ARG A 79 7.49 -6.18 -0.90
C ARG A 79 8.94 -6.58 -1.17
N SER A 80 9.80 -5.67 -1.63
CA SER A 80 11.22 -5.96 -1.90
C SER A 80 12.01 -6.28 -0.63
N THR A 81 11.47 -5.97 0.56
CA THR A 81 12.13 -6.27 1.84
C THR A 81 12.10 -7.77 2.18
N ASP A 82 11.22 -8.54 1.56
CA ASP A 82 11.13 -9.99 1.70
C ASP A 82 10.69 -10.57 0.35
N LEU A 83 11.62 -11.05 -0.47
CA LEU A 83 11.29 -11.77 -1.71
C LEU A 83 11.29 -13.28 -1.52
N ILE A 84 11.70 -13.78 -0.35
CA ILE A 84 11.80 -15.21 -0.08
C ILE A 84 10.41 -15.79 0.16
N THR A 85 9.59 -15.14 0.99
CA THR A 85 8.22 -15.61 1.28
C THR A 85 7.36 -15.89 0.05
N PRO A 86 7.28 -15.03 -0.98
CA PRO A 86 6.49 -15.31 -2.17
C PRO A 86 7.12 -16.36 -3.11
N MET A 87 8.41 -16.68 -2.95
CA MET A 87 9.09 -17.72 -3.73
C MET A 87 9.02 -19.11 -3.07
N MET A 88 8.57 -19.19 -1.82
CA MET A 88 8.36 -20.46 -1.13
C MET A 88 7.01 -21.06 -1.53
N ILE A 89 6.97 -22.39 -1.67
CA ILE A 89 5.71 -23.13 -1.78
C ILE A 89 4.91 -22.88 -0.49
N PRO A 90 3.66 -22.38 -0.57
CA PRO A 90 2.86 -22.09 0.60
C PRO A 90 2.37 -23.40 1.23
N ALA A 91 2.32 -23.41 2.57
CA ALA A 91 1.93 -24.59 3.35
C ALA A 91 0.42 -24.66 3.64
N THR A 92 -0.38 -23.73 3.13
CA THR A 92 -1.84 -23.70 3.35
C THR A 92 -2.58 -24.20 2.13
N TYR A 93 -3.70 -24.91 2.34
CA TYR A 93 -4.50 -25.49 1.25
C TYR A 93 -4.93 -24.45 0.22
N GLU A 94 -5.45 -23.30 0.67
CA GLU A 94 -5.91 -22.24 -0.22
C GLU A 94 -4.80 -21.67 -1.11
N ALA A 95 -3.64 -21.38 -0.53
CA ALA A 95 -2.53 -20.81 -1.27
C ALA A 95 -1.86 -21.85 -2.19
N LEU A 96 -1.83 -23.13 -1.80
CA LEU A 96 -1.34 -24.20 -2.66
C LEU A 96 -2.27 -24.43 -3.86
N LEU A 97 -3.58 -24.33 -3.66
CA LEU A 97 -4.54 -24.34 -4.78
C LEU A 97 -4.31 -23.16 -5.72
N ASP A 98 -4.06 -21.96 -5.18
CA ASP A 98 -3.77 -20.77 -5.98
C ASP A 98 -2.43 -20.88 -6.73
N GLU A 99 -1.43 -21.56 -6.18
CA GLU A 99 -0.17 -21.80 -6.88
C GLU A 99 -0.32 -22.83 -8.02
N VAL A 100 -1.01 -23.95 -7.76
CA VAL A 100 -1.12 -25.07 -8.72
C VAL A 100 -2.14 -24.80 -9.81
N PHE A 101 -3.29 -24.22 -9.45
CA PHE A 101 -4.43 -24.02 -10.35
C PHE A 101 -4.66 -22.56 -10.72
N GLY A 102 -3.80 -21.65 -10.24
CA GLY A 102 -3.88 -20.19 -10.30
C GLY A 102 -5.05 -19.64 -11.09
N LYS A 103 -5.99 -19.02 -10.37
CA LYS A 103 -7.19 -18.42 -10.95
C LYS A 103 -6.79 -17.65 -12.20
N THR A 104 -7.24 -18.12 -13.36
CA THR A 104 -7.12 -17.39 -14.62
C THR A 104 -7.77 -16.03 -14.40
N LYS A 105 -6.97 -14.98 -14.36
CA LYS A 105 -7.42 -13.59 -14.38
C LYS A 105 -6.57 -12.84 -15.41
#